data_AF-A0A6P5FDM5-F1
#
_entry.id   AF-A0A6P5FDM5-F1
#
_cell.length_a   1.000
_cell.length_b   1.000
_cell.length_c   1.000
_cell.angle_alpha   90.00
_cell.angle_beta   90.00
_cell.angle_gamma   90.00
#
_symmetry.space_group_name_H-M   'P 1'
#
loop_
_entity.id
_entity.type
_entity.pdbx_description
1 polymer ?
#
loop_
_entity_poly.entity_id
_entity_poly.type
_entity_poly.pdbx_seq_one_letter_code
_entity_poly.pdbx_strand_id
1 'polypeptide(L)'
;MRREREREREMAVWGGLCLSWGRPSRGQQKACIARAGGFNYDPKFHGASSSSSSSSAAEPEEAKEKALAEKGFFVNRSRALLGSGDRTFRLAKSALLSWRHFGLGWAVVDPETPVAKGVKFCVCVKELLPWVMMPLQIAYVVDEACSSGPARRASFAFGSGTLRGHLLAGEERFSIEQDENDQVWYEIFSFSKPAHILSGISYPYVRLRQKYFAHQSTQAVLKHVADQHSES
;
A
#
# COMPACT_ATOMS: atom_id res chain seq x y z
N MET A 1 -21.78 -26.16 -8.40
CA MET A 1 -22.80 -26.48 -7.37
C MET A 1 -22.25 -27.08 -6.06
N ARG A 2 -21.77 -28.33 -5.98
CA ARG A 2 -21.23 -28.91 -4.71
C ARG A 2 -19.77 -28.50 -4.44
N ARG A 3 -18.93 -28.50 -5.49
CA ARG A 3 -17.52 -28.06 -5.47
C ARG A 3 -17.30 -26.54 -5.34
N GLU A 4 -18.32 -25.71 -5.56
CA GLU A 4 -18.26 -24.26 -5.28
C GLU A 4 -18.61 -23.98 -3.82
N ARG A 5 -19.65 -24.66 -3.30
CA ARG A 5 -20.01 -24.61 -1.88
C ARG A 5 -18.93 -25.17 -0.95
N GLU A 6 -18.08 -26.07 -1.43
CA GLU A 6 -16.89 -26.55 -0.70
C GLU A 6 -15.74 -25.53 -0.70
N ARG A 7 -15.55 -24.75 -1.78
CA ARG A 7 -14.54 -23.67 -1.81
C ARG A 7 -14.92 -22.46 -0.97
N GLU A 8 -16.22 -22.18 -0.85
CA GLU A 8 -16.73 -21.16 0.08
C GLU A 8 -16.57 -21.56 1.56
N ARG A 9 -16.41 -22.85 1.87
CA ARG A 9 -16.25 -23.39 3.23
C ARG A 9 -14.84 -23.26 3.82
N GLU A 10 -13.83 -22.86 3.05
CA GLU A 10 -12.44 -22.72 3.52
C GLU A 10 -12.10 -21.32 4.07
N MET A 11 -13.04 -20.37 3.97
CA MET A 11 -12.86 -19.04 4.57
C MET A 11 -13.37 -19.04 6.00
N ALA A 12 -12.49 -18.74 6.96
CA ALA A 12 -12.84 -18.58 8.36
C ALA A 12 -12.78 -17.10 8.76
N VAL A 13 -13.59 -16.71 9.74
CA VAL A 13 -13.49 -15.40 10.38
C VAL A 13 -13.16 -15.59 11.85
N TRP A 14 -12.04 -15.02 12.30
CA TRP A 14 -11.61 -15.12 13.69
C TRP A 14 -11.21 -13.74 14.20
N GLY A 15 -11.81 -13.28 15.30
CA GLY A 15 -11.56 -11.94 15.83
C GLY A 15 -11.83 -10.78 14.85
N GLY A 16 -12.62 -11.03 13.80
CA GLY A 16 -12.86 -10.08 12.70
C GLY A 16 -11.88 -10.19 11.52
N LEU A 17 -10.79 -10.95 11.65
CA LEU A 17 -9.86 -11.24 10.55
C LEU A 17 -10.46 -12.30 9.62
N CYS A 18 -10.30 -12.11 8.32
CA CYS A 18 -10.70 -13.08 7.31
C CYS A 18 -9.49 -13.96 6.93
N LEU A 19 -9.66 -15.27 7.08
CA LEU A 19 -8.60 -16.27 6.92
C LEU A 19 -8.96 -17.27 5.82
N SER A 20 -7.97 -17.84 5.15
CA SER A 20 -8.15 -18.89 4.14
C SER A 20 -6.98 -19.89 4.17
N TRP A 21 -7.25 -21.19 4.05
CA TRP A 21 -6.17 -22.20 3.97
C TRP A 21 -5.44 -22.19 2.62
N GLY A 22 -6.17 -21.95 1.54
CA GLY A 22 -5.60 -21.69 0.21
C GLY A 22 -5.38 -20.21 -0.07
N ARG A 23 -4.70 -19.90 -1.18
CA ARG A 23 -4.61 -18.52 -1.70
C ARG A 23 -6.04 -17.97 -1.89
N PRO A 24 -6.39 -16.83 -1.28
CA PRO A 24 -7.77 -16.34 -1.32
C PRO A 24 -8.27 -16.09 -2.74
N SER A 25 -9.40 -16.70 -3.08
CA SER A 25 -10.12 -16.44 -4.31
C SER A 25 -10.73 -15.03 -4.32
N ARG A 26 -11.07 -14.51 -5.51
CA ARG A 26 -11.77 -13.22 -5.65
C ARG A 26 -13.09 -13.18 -4.88
N GLY A 27 -13.81 -14.30 -4.81
CA GLY A 27 -15.04 -14.42 -4.03
C GLY A 27 -14.81 -14.22 -2.54
N GLN A 28 -13.79 -14.85 -1.98
CA GLN A 28 -13.41 -14.70 -0.56
C GLN A 28 -12.93 -13.27 -0.25
N GLN A 29 -12.16 -12.65 -1.15
CA GLN A 29 -11.74 -11.26 -1.00
C GLN A 29 -12.95 -10.31 -1.03
N LYS A 30 -13.90 -10.49 -1.97
CA LYS A 30 -15.14 -9.70 -2.01
C LYS A 30 -15.97 -9.89 -0.73
N ALA A 31 -16.07 -11.11 -0.21
CA ALA A 31 -16.76 -11.37 1.05
C ALA A 31 -16.06 -10.68 2.24
N CYS A 32 -14.72 -10.69 2.28
CA CYS A 32 -13.94 -9.94 3.27
C CYS A 32 -14.22 -8.42 3.19
N ILE A 33 -14.18 -7.85 1.99
CA ILE A 33 -14.44 -6.43 1.73
C ILE A 33 -15.88 -6.03 2.09
N ALA A 34 -16.87 -6.85 1.76
CA ALA A 34 -18.28 -6.58 2.08
C ALA A 34 -18.53 -6.55 3.59
N ARG A 35 -17.75 -7.32 4.36
CA ARG A 35 -17.76 -7.29 5.83
C ARG A 35 -16.96 -6.13 6.41
N ALA A 36 -15.98 -5.62 5.66
CA ALA A 36 -15.16 -4.51 6.06
C ALA A 36 -16.02 -3.22 6.07
N GLY A 37 -16.20 -2.68 7.28
CA GLY A 37 -16.91 -1.42 7.50
C GLY A 37 -16.14 -0.21 6.93
N GLY A 38 -16.14 0.89 7.68
CA GLY A 38 -15.30 2.06 7.37
C GLY A 38 -13.85 1.88 7.82
N PHE A 39 -13.08 2.96 7.66
CA PHE A 39 -11.74 3.08 8.22
C PHE A 39 -11.74 2.79 9.73
N ASN A 40 -10.70 2.11 10.21
CA ASN A 40 -10.56 1.71 11.62
C ASN A 40 -9.60 2.63 12.42
N TYR A 41 -9.31 3.82 11.90
CA TYR A 41 -8.49 4.86 12.54
C TYR A 41 -9.22 6.20 12.51
N ASP A 42 -8.79 7.11 13.39
CA ASP A 42 -9.43 8.40 13.64
C ASP A 42 -9.56 9.21 12.33
N PRO A 43 -10.76 9.70 11.99
CA PRO A 43 -11.03 10.49 10.78
C PRO A 43 -10.08 11.67 10.54
N LYS A 44 -9.53 12.27 11.60
CA LYS A 44 -8.58 13.39 11.44
C LYS A 44 -7.27 13.02 10.76
N PHE A 45 -6.94 11.73 10.68
CA PHE A 45 -5.74 11.23 9.99
C PHE A 45 -6.03 10.68 8.59
N HIS A 46 -7.27 10.74 8.10
CA HIS A 46 -7.60 10.27 6.75
C HIS A 46 -6.89 11.16 5.71
N GLY A 47 -6.04 10.56 4.89
CA GLY A 47 -5.21 11.29 3.92
C GLY A 47 -3.96 11.92 4.51
N ALA A 48 -3.64 11.69 5.79
CA ALA A 48 -2.45 12.25 6.43
C ALA A 48 -1.14 11.70 5.84
N SER A 49 -1.18 10.58 5.08
CA SER A 49 -0.01 10.08 4.36
C SER A 49 0.29 10.83 3.06
N SER A 50 -0.62 11.71 2.60
CA SER A 50 -0.40 12.50 1.39
C SER A 50 0.77 13.47 1.57
N SER A 51 1.65 13.53 0.56
CA SER A 51 2.69 14.54 0.45
C SER A 51 2.08 15.78 -0.20
N SER A 52 2.24 16.97 0.40
CA SER A 52 1.87 18.23 -0.24
C SER A 52 3.01 18.67 -1.16
N SER A 53 2.98 18.28 -2.43
CA SER A 53 3.95 18.68 -3.45
C SER A 53 3.78 20.14 -3.92
N SER A 54 2.74 20.85 -3.47
CA SER A 54 2.29 22.10 -4.12
C SER A 54 2.13 23.33 -3.23
N SER A 55 2.52 23.32 -1.95
CA SER A 55 2.42 24.53 -1.11
C SER A 55 3.74 24.89 -0.44
N SER A 56 4.13 26.17 -0.53
CA SER A 56 5.17 26.84 0.27
C SER A 56 4.93 26.80 1.80
N ALA A 57 3.84 26.14 2.23
CA ALA A 57 3.47 25.85 3.61
C ALA A 57 3.50 24.34 3.93
N ALA A 58 4.13 23.52 3.09
CA ALA A 58 4.31 22.09 3.37
C ALA A 58 5.13 21.92 4.65
N GLU A 59 4.55 21.33 5.69
CA GLU A 59 5.31 20.89 6.84
C GLU A 59 6.40 19.92 6.37
N PRO A 60 7.65 20.04 6.85
CA PRO A 60 8.69 19.07 6.54
C PRO A 60 8.17 17.66 6.85
N GLU A 61 8.38 16.70 5.95
CA GLU A 61 7.93 15.31 6.15
C GLU A 61 8.40 14.77 7.51
N GLU A 62 9.59 15.15 7.99
CA GLU A 62 10.09 14.79 9.32
C GLU A 62 9.22 15.33 10.48
N ALA A 63 8.67 16.53 10.36
CA ALA A 63 7.76 17.09 11.35
C ALA A 63 6.43 16.32 11.38
N LYS A 64 5.91 15.94 10.21
CA LYS A 64 4.73 15.08 10.07
C LYS A 64 4.97 13.69 10.66
N GLU A 65 6.11 13.08 10.38
CA GLU A 65 6.53 11.80 10.95
C GLU A 65 6.58 11.88 12.48
N LYS A 66 7.20 12.93 13.03
CA LYS A 66 7.25 13.18 14.47
C LYS A 66 5.84 13.36 15.07
N ALA A 67 5.00 14.17 14.44
CA ALA A 67 3.63 14.40 14.90
C ALA A 67 2.81 13.09 14.95
N LEU A 68 2.94 12.22 13.94
CA LEU A 68 2.30 10.90 13.92
C LEU A 68 2.86 9.97 15.01
N ALA A 69 4.18 9.98 15.21
CA ALA A 69 4.83 9.19 16.26
C ALA A 69 4.37 9.61 17.67
N GLU A 70 4.22 10.90 17.93
CA GLU A 70 3.69 11.45 19.19
C GLU A 70 2.22 11.04 19.44
N LYS A 71 1.47 10.70 18.39
CA LYS A 71 0.11 10.13 18.51
C LYS A 71 0.11 8.60 18.66
N GLY A 72 1.29 7.99 18.84
CA GLY A 72 1.46 6.57 19.10
C GLY A 72 1.45 5.67 17.86
N PHE A 73 1.57 6.26 16.66
CA PHE A 73 1.75 5.47 15.45
C PHE A 73 3.21 5.04 15.29
N PHE A 74 3.42 3.83 14.80
CA PHE A 74 4.68 3.48 14.18
C PHE A 74 4.71 4.04 12.76
N VAL A 75 5.72 4.87 12.49
CA VAL A 75 5.96 5.46 11.18
C VAL A 75 7.07 4.67 10.48
N ASN A 76 6.84 4.34 9.21
CA ASN A 76 7.77 3.65 8.35
C ASN A 76 7.90 4.41 7.03
N ARG A 77 9.13 4.77 6.67
CA ARG A 77 9.44 5.45 5.42
C ARG A 77 10.59 4.76 4.73
N SER A 78 10.43 4.52 3.43
CA SER A 78 11.48 3.96 2.58
C SER A 78 11.43 4.68 1.24
N ARG A 79 12.57 5.22 0.81
CA ARG A 79 12.72 5.94 -0.46
C ARG A 79 13.91 5.37 -1.22
N ALA A 80 13.75 5.13 -2.52
CA ALA A 80 14.79 4.57 -3.37
C ALA A 80 14.79 5.24 -4.75
N LEU A 81 15.99 5.51 -5.27
CA LEU A 81 16.20 6.00 -6.63
C LEU A 81 15.96 4.86 -7.62
N LEU A 82 15.06 5.06 -8.57
CA LEU A 82 14.76 4.08 -9.63
C LEU A 82 15.59 4.31 -10.90
N GLY A 83 16.03 5.54 -11.13
CA GLY A 83 16.70 5.98 -12.35
C GLY A 83 16.36 7.43 -12.66
N SER A 84 16.36 7.80 -13.94
CA SER A 84 16.02 9.15 -14.39
C SER A 84 15.09 9.15 -15.61
N GLY A 85 14.41 10.28 -15.84
CA GLY A 85 13.65 10.55 -17.04
C GLY A 85 12.22 10.04 -17.07
N ASP A 86 11.44 10.59 -18.00
CA ASP A 86 10.01 10.30 -18.18
C ASP A 86 9.70 8.82 -18.44
N ARG A 87 10.65 8.10 -19.07
CA ARG A 87 10.47 6.67 -19.32
C ARG A 87 10.44 5.91 -18.00
N THR A 88 11.42 6.14 -17.13
CA THR A 88 11.49 5.55 -15.79
C THR A 88 10.25 5.91 -14.99
N PHE A 89 9.82 7.17 -15.01
CA PHE A 89 8.58 7.62 -14.35
C PHE A 89 7.35 6.83 -14.83
N ARG A 90 7.13 6.72 -16.15
CA ARG A 90 5.99 5.99 -16.72
C ARG A 90 6.02 4.51 -16.37
N LEU A 91 7.19 3.87 -16.44
CA LEU A 91 7.35 2.46 -16.08
C LEU A 91 7.07 2.24 -14.60
N ALA A 92 7.60 3.08 -13.72
CA ALA A 92 7.37 2.99 -12.29
C ALA A 92 5.90 3.24 -11.92
N LYS A 93 5.26 4.25 -12.53
CA LYS A 93 3.82 4.50 -12.39
C LYS A 93 3.00 3.29 -12.83
N SER A 94 3.36 2.65 -13.96
CA SER A 94 2.69 1.43 -14.43
C SER A 94 2.82 0.26 -13.44
N ALA A 95 3.97 0.15 -12.75
CA ALA A 95 4.19 -0.87 -11.71
C ALA A 95 3.25 -0.68 -10.52
N LEU A 96 2.96 0.57 -10.14
CA LEU A 96 1.99 0.89 -9.10
C LEU A 96 0.55 0.60 -9.54
N LEU A 97 0.16 1.05 -10.73
CA LEU A 97 -1.18 0.83 -11.28
C LEU A 97 -1.53 -0.65 -11.51
N SER A 98 -0.52 -1.49 -11.73
CA SER A 98 -0.67 -2.94 -11.94
C SER A 98 -0.29 -3.79 -10.71
N TRP A 99 -0.15 -3.16 -9.53
CA TRP A 99 0.14 -3.84 -8.25
C TRP A 99 1.42 -4.68 -8.21
N ARG A 100 2.43 -4.37 -9.05
CA ARG A 100 3.71 -5.12 -9.10
C ARG A 100 4.50 -5.05 -7.80
N HIS A 101 4.38 -3.94 -7.09
CA HIS A 101 4.98 -3.72 -5.77
C HIS A 101 4.40 -4.67 -4.68
N PHE A 102 3.22 -5.26 -4.91
CA PHE A 102 2.67 -6.37 -4.13
C PHE A 102 2.88 -7.74 -4.80
N GLY A 103 3.73 -7.87 -5.82
CA GLY A 103 4.00 -9.13 -6.54
C GLY A 103 4.99 -10.06 -5.82
N LEU A 104 4.91 -10.18 -4.49
CA LEU A 104 5.99 -10.74 -3.65
C LEU A 104 5.88 -12.26 -3.38
N GLY A 105 4.87 -12.92 -3.94
CA GLY A 105 4.56 -14.34 -3.72
C GLY A 105 3.90 -14.64 -2.36
N TRP A 106 4.30 -13.92 -1.30
CA TRP A 106 3.72 -14.01 0.03
C TRP A 106 2.77 -12.85 0.36
N ALA A 107 2.83 -11.73 -0.37
CA ALA A 107 1.82 -10.69 -0.37
C ALA A 107 1.24 -10.59 -1.78
N VAL A 108 -0.05 -10.30 -1.91
CA VAL A 108 -0.68 -10.09 -3.22
C VAL A 108 -1.95 -9.25 -3.12
N VAL A 109 -2.18 -8.44 -4.14
CA VAL A 109 -3.44 -7.75 -4.43
C VAL A 109 -3.98 -8.30 -5.75
N ASP A 110 -5.30 -8.36 -5.91
CA ASP A 110 -5.91 -8.73 -7.19
C ASP A 110 -5.52 -7.69 -8.27
N PRO A 111 -4.80 -8.08 -9.33
CA PRO A 111 -4.30 -7.15 -10.34
C PRO A 111 -5.39 -6.40 -11.12
N GLU A 112 -6.64 -6.89 -11.07
CA GLU A 112 -7.79 -6.19 -11.65
C GLU A 112 -8.34 -5.07 -10.76
N THR A 113 -7.80 -4.88 -9.55
CA THR A 113 -8.24 -3.82 -8.64
C THR A 113 -7.85 -2.45 -9.21
N PRO A 114 -8.81 -1.56 -9.52
CA PRO A 114 -8.48 -0.23 -10.02
C PRO A 114 -7.88 0.64 -8.91
N VAL A 115 -6.83 1.39 -9.24
CA VAL A 115 -6.25 2.40 -8.33
C VAL A 115 -7.06 3.69 -8.43
N ALA A 116 -8.17 3.77 -7.70
CA ALA A 116 -9.05 4.95 -7.68
C ALA A 116 -9.60 5.21 -6.27
N LYS A 117 -9.81 6.49 -5.93
CA LYS A 117 -10.35 6.90 -4.61
C LYS A 117 -11.68 6.19 -4.32
N GLY A 118 -11.80 5.65 -3.11
CA GLY A 118 -12.99 4.94 -2.65
C GLY A 118 -13.02 3.44 -3.00
N VAL A 119 -12.13 2.97 -3.88
CA VAL A 119 -12.03 1.54 -4.19
C VAL A 119 -11.55 0.78 -2.96
N LYS A 120 -12.31 -0.24 -2.58
CA LYS A 120 -11.96 -1.19 -1.52
C LYS A 120 -11.30 -2.42 -2.11
N PHE A 121 -10.28 -2.94 -1.42
CA PHE A 121 -9.53 -4.11 -1.86
C PHE A 121 -8.97 -4.89 -0.66
N CYS A 122 -8.36 -6.04 -0.92
CA CYS A 122 -7.64 -6.80 0.09
C CYS A 122 -6.17 -6.97 -0.30
N VAL A 123 -5.29 -6.76 0.66
CA VAL A 123 -3.96 -7.35 0.62
C VAL A 123 -4.06 -8.73 1.25
N CYS A 124 -3.72 -9.77 0.48
CA CYS A 124 -3.68 -11.15 0.94
C CYS A 124 -2.24 -11.50 1.31
N VAL A 125 -1.99 -11.85 2.56
CA VAL A 125 -0.66 -12.16 3.09
C VAL A 125 -0.58 -13.60 3.55
N LYS A 126 0.47 -14.30 3.12
CA LYS A 126 0.88 -15.62 3.58
C LYS A 126 2.09 -15.46 4.48
N GLU A 127 1.89 -15.65 5.78
CA GLU A 127 3.01 -15.72 6.72
C GLU A 127 3.49 -17.16 6.88
N LEU A 128 2.73 -17.99 7.62
CA LEU A 128 3.01 -19.42 7.78
C LEU A 128 1.83 -20.23 7.22
N LEU A 129 0.73 -20.31 7.97
CA LEU A 129 -0.63 -20.73 7.57
C LEU A 129 -1.58 -20.17 8.67
N PRO A 130 -2.79 -19.64 8.40
CA PRO A 130 -3.49 -19.42 7.12
C PRO A 130 -3.01 -18.20 6.34
N TRP A 131 -3.53 -18.02 5.12
CA TRP A 131 -3.57 -16.72 4.47
C TRP A 131 -4.47 -15.76 5.25
N VAL A 132 -4.00 -14.54 5.44
CA VAL A 132 -4.74 -13.44 6.06
C VAL A 132 -5.17 -12.45 4.98
N MET A 133 -6.45 -12.14 4.92
CA MET A 133 -6.99 -11.08 4.08
C MET A 133 -7.14 -9.81 4.91
N MET A 134 -6.44 -8.76 4.51
CA MET A 134 -6.45 -7.47 5.18
C MET A 134 -7.19 -6.47 4.29
N PRO A 135 -8.39 -6.00 4.69
CA PRO A 135 -9.18 -5.09 3.88
C PRO A 135 -8.71 -3.62 4.01
N LEU A 136 -8.57 -2.95 2.87
CA LEU A 136 -8.19 -1.55 2.76
C LEU A 136 -9.13 -0.79 1.81
N GLN A 137 -9.06 0.53 1.85
CA GLN A 137 -9.69 1.40 0.88
C GLN A 137 -8.71 2.49 0.43
N ILE A 138 -8.68 2.78 -0.86
CA ILE A 138 -7.90 3.88 -1.40
C ILE A 138 -8.52 5.20 -0.92
N ALA A 139 -7.80 5.92 -0.07
CA ALA A 139 -8.24 7.16 0.55
C ALA A 139 -8.12 8.36 -0.41
N TYR A 140 -7.05 8.37 -1.22
CA TYR A 140 -6.81 9.40 -2.24
C TYR A 140 -5.91 8.86 -3.36
N VAL A 141 -5.94 9.55 -4.49
CA VAL A 141 -5.00 9.39 -5.60
C VAL A 141 -4.56 10.80 -6.01
N VAL A 142 -3.27 10.99 -6.19
CA VAL A 142 -2.63 12.20 -6.72
C VAL A 142 -1.95 11.79 -8.02
N ASP A 143 -2.25 12.51 -9.10
CA ASP A 143 -1.64 12.28 -10.42
C ASP A 143 -1.36 13.65 -11.04
N GLU A 144 -0.20 14.21 -10.72
CA GLU A 144 0.26 15.50 -11.21
C GLU A 144 1.15 15.27 -12.43
N ALA A 145 0.60 15.58 -13.60
CA ALA A 145 1.34 15.56 -14.84
C ALA A 145 2.39 16.68 -14.86
N CYS A 146 3.46 16.49 -15.66
CA CYS A 146 4.47 17.49 -15.94
C CYS A 146 3.83 18.87 -16.18
N SER A 147 4.02 19.78 -15.25
CA SER A 147 3.69 21.19 -15.48
C SER A 147 4.66 21.75 -16.51
N SER A 148 4.16 22.47 -17.51
CA SER A 148 4.93 23.09 -18.61
C SER A 148 5.80 24.28 -18.15
N GLY A 149 6.41 24.18 -16.97
CA GLY A 149 7.30 25.17 -16.38
C GLY A 149 8.76 24.70 -16.35
N PRO A 150 9.70 25.61 -16.03
CA PRO A 150 11.14 25.31 -16.02
C PRO A 150 11.56 24.28 -14.95
N ALA A 151 10.71 24.02 -13.94
CA ALA A 151 10.89 22.95 -12.97
C ALA A 151 9.96 21.77 -13.33
N ARG A 152 10.44 20.88 -14.18
CA ARG A 152 9.71 19.70 -14.63
C ARG A 152 9.51 18.72 -13.47
N ARG A 153 8.37 18.82 -12.77
CA ARG A 153 7.97 17.87 -11.72
C ARG A 153 6.78 17.06 -12.20
N ALA A 154 6.86 15.74 -12.04
CA ALA A 154 5.73 14.82 -12.21
C ALA A 154 5.62 13.96 -10.95
N SER A 155 4.40 13.75 -10.48
CA SER A 155 4.15 12.96 -9.28
C SER A 155 2.94 12.06 -9.47
N PHE A 156 3.05 10.83 -8.99
CA PHE A 156 1.91 9.92 -8.88
C PHE A 156 1.94 9.29 -7.50
N ALA A 157 0.84 9.36 -6.76
CA ALA A 157 0.73 8.73 -5.45
C ALA A 157 -0.68 8.22 -5.20
N PHE A 158 -0.81 7.17 -4.42
CA PHE A 158 -2.09 6.82 -3.81
C PHE A 158 -1.85 6.36 -2.38
N GLY A 159 -2.78 6.75 -1.50
CA GLY A 159 -2.80 6.34 -0.10
C GLY A 159 -3.95 5.38 0.14
N SER A 160 -3.69 4.31 0.89
CA SER A 160 -4.69 3.31 1.27
C SER A 160 -4.83 3.26 2.79
N GLY A 161 -6.05 3.48 3.27
CA GLY A 161 -6.39 3.38 4.68
C GLY A 161 -6.90 1.99 5.04
N THR A 162 -6.54 1.53 6.24
CA THR A 162 -6.99 0.23 6.75
C THR A 162 -8.47 0.27 7.16
N LEU A 163 -9.21 -0.80 6.87
CA LEU A 163 -10.62 -0.96 7.25
C LEU A 163 -10.78 -1.86 8.47
N ARG A 164 -11.99 -1.88 9.06
CA ARG A 164 -12.33 -2.88 10.09
C ARG A 164 -12.12 -4.30 9.54
N GLY A 165 -11.48 -5.15 10.35
CA GLY A 165 -11.03 -6.49 9.92
C GLY A 165 -9.57 -6.54 9.48
N HIS A 166 -8.85 -5.41 9.48
CA HIS A 166 -7.40 -5.37 9.30
C HIS A 166 -6.66 -5.60 10.63
N LEU A 167 -5.45 -6.15 10.57
CA LEU A 167 -4.55 -6.28 11.73
C LEU A 167 -4.11 -4.93 12.32
N LEU A 168 -4.16 -3.86 11.54
CA LEU A 168 -3.56 -2.57 11.84
C LEU A 168 -4.57 -1.46 11.58
N ALA A 169 -4.35 -0.33 12.23
CA ALA A 169 -5.09 0.91 12.06
C ALA A 169 -4.13 1.99 11.59
N GLY A 170 -4.32 2.51 10.38
CA GLY A 170 -3.44 3.52 9.78
C GLY A 170 -3.59 3.63 8.27
N GLU A 171 -2.58 4.21 7.64
CA GLU A 171 -2.56 4.49 6.20
C GLU A 171 -1.19 4.21 5.61
N GLU A 172 -1.16 3.78 4.36
CA GLU A 172 0.06 3.51 3.58
C GLU A 172 -0.04 4.18 2.21
N ARG A 173 0.96 5.00 1.88
CA ARG A 173 1.17 5.66 0.60
C ARG A 173 2.25 4.96 -0.18
N PHE A 174 1.98 4.78 -1.47
CA PHE A 174 2.98 4.48 -2.49
C PHE A 174 3.06 5.66 -3.47
N SER A 175 4.27 6.13 -3.78
CA SER A 175 4.42 7.24 -4.73
C SER A 175 5.64 7.10 -5.63
N ILE A 176 5.50 7.64 -6.84
CA ILE A 176 6.58 7.91 -7.79
C ILE A 176 6.70 9.43 -7.93
N GLU A 177 7.90 9.96 -7.74
CA GLU A 177 8.21 11.38 -7.87
C GLU A 177 9.38 11.54 -8.83
N GLN A 178 9.23 12.39 -9.84
CA GLN A 178 10.33 12.88 -10.67
C GLN A 178 10.71 14.28 -10.18
N ASP A 179 11.93 14.42 -9.66
CA ASP A 179 12.42 15.68 -9.12
C ASP A 179 12.99 16.61 -10.20
N GLU A 180 13.45 17.78 -9.78
CA GLU A 180 13.99 18.82 -10.68
C GLU A 180 15.29 18.40 -11.38
N ASN A 181 16.00 17.39 -10.87
CA ASN A 181 17.21 16.83 -11.48
C ASN A 181 16.90 15.65 -12.40
N ASP A 182 15.64 15.47 -12.78
CA ASP A 182 15.16 14.37 -13.61
C ASP A 182 15.28 12.99 -12.92
N GLN A 183 15.55 12.95 -11.61
CA GLN A 183 15.67 11.70 -10.86
C GLN A 183 14.29 11.19 -10.45
N VAL A 184 14.06 9.89 -10.64
CA VAL A 184 12.77 9.25 -10.37
C VAL A 184 12.90 8.41 -9.11
N TRP A 185 12.08 8.73 -8.11
CA TRP A 185 12.08 8.13 -6.79
C TRP A 185 10.83 7.31 -6.56
N TYR A 186 10.98 6.12 -5.99
CA TYR A 186 9.89 5.38 -5.38
C TYR A 186 9.91 5.60 -3.87
N GLU A 187 8.76 5.92 -3.29
CA GLU A 187 8.62 6.07 -1.85
C GLU A 187 7.42 5.28 -1.32
N ILE A 188 7.66 4.65 -0.18
CA ILE A 188 6.65 4.03 0.67
C ILE A 188 6.64 4.82 1.97
N PHE A 189 5.48 5.31 2.35
CA PHE A 189 5.26 5.97 3.63
C PHE A 189 4.04 5.35 4.30
N SER A 190 4.20 4.86 5.52
CA SER A 190 3.07 4.37 6.30
C SER A 190 3.15 4.79 7.74
N PHE A 191 1.98 4.98 8.34
CA PHE A 191 1.82 5.10 9.78
C PHE A 191 0.76 4.11 10.22
N SER A 192 1.03 3.35 11.27
CA SER A 192 0.09 2.33 11.74
C SER A 192 0.25 2.05 13.23
N LYS A 193 -0.82 1.52 13.84
CA LYS A 193 -0.79 0.96 15.19
C LYS A 193 -1.58 -0.35 15.24
N PRO A 194 -1.35 -1.22 16.24
CA PRO A 194 -2.13 -2.44 16.41
C PRO A 194 -3.63 -2.18 16.45
N ALA A 195 -4.41 -2.94 15.69
CA ALA A 195 -5.88 -2.91 15.70
C ALA A 195 -6.50 -4.27 16.05
N HIS A 196 -5.67 -5.28 16.27
CA HIS A 196 -6.08 -6.64 16.58
C HIS A 196 -5.16 -7.25 17.65
N ILE A 197 -5.66 -8.14 18.51
CA ILE A 197 -4.90 -8.76 19.61
C ILE A 197 -3.59 -9.40 19.11
N LEU A 198 -3.65 -10.15 18.01
CA LEU A 198 -2.45 -10.71 17.36
C LEU A 198 -1.40 -9.65 17.07
N SER A 199 -1.78 -8.55 16.42
CA SER A 199 -0.84 -7.47 16.09
C SER A 199 -0.29 -6.76 17.33
N GLY A 200 -1.03 -6.74 18.44
CA GLY A 200 -0.57 -6.20 19.71
C GLY A 200 0.50 -7.08 20.35
N ILE A 201 0.25 -8.39 20.42
CA ILE A 201 1.20 -9.37 20.98
C ILE A 201 2.46 -9.48 20.10
N SER A 202 2.30 -9.44 18.79
CA SER A 202 3.41 -9.59 17.83
C SER A 202 3.90 -8.25 17.27
N TYR A 203 3.73 -7.13 17.98
CA TYR A 203 3.97 -5.81 17.40
C TYR A 203 5.41 -5.58 16.90
N PRO A 204 6.48 -5.98 17.64
CA PRO A 204 7.85 -5.88 17.13
C PRO A 204 8.05 -6.64 15.80
N TYR A 205 7.47 -7.83 15.70
CA TYR A 205 7.49 -8.63 14.47
C TYR A 205 6.73 -7.93 13.34
N VAL A 206 5.57 -7.35 13.61
CA VAL A 206 4.80 -6.58 12.61
C VAL A 206 5.59 -5.37 12.09
N ARG A 207 6.33 -4.66 12.95
CA ARG A 207 7.23 -3.57 12.54
C ARG A 207 8.35 -4.07 11.63
N LEU A 208 8.94 -5.24 11.95
CA LEU A 208 9.93 -5.87 11.10
C LEU A 208 9.34 -6.26 9.73
N ARG A 209 8.12 -6.82 9.71
CA ARG A 209 7.44 -7.21 8.47
C ARG A 209 7.07 -6.02 7.58
N GLN A 210 6.66 -4.88 8.16
CA GLN A 210 6.45 -3.64 7.40
C GLN A 210 7.75 -3.13 6.74
N LYS A 211 8.89 -3.18 7.45
CA LYS A 211 10.20 -2.85 6.86
C LYS A 211 10.63 -3.83 5.78
N TYR A 212 10.42 -5.13 6.01
CA TYR A 212 10.71 -6.18 5.03
C TYR A 212 9.86 -6.04 3.77
N PHE A 213 8.57 -5.77 3.93
CA PHE A 213 7.67 -5.43 2.83
C PHE A 213 8.19 -4.24 2.04
N ALA A 214 8.54 -3.14 2.71
CA ALA A 214 9.04 -1.94 2.03
C ALA A 214 10.30 -2.21 1.18
N HIS A 215 11.22 -3.00 1.72
CA HIS A 215 12.41 -3.43 0.98
C HIS A 215 12.06 -4.27 -0.26
N GLN A 216 11.24 -5.32 -0.12
CA GLN A 216 10.91 -6.19 -1.24
C GLN A 216 10.01 -5.53 -2.29
N SER A 217 9.08 -4.69 -1.84
CA SER A 217 8.26 -3.83 -2.69
C SER A 217 9.14 -2.93 -3.56
N THR A 218 10.17 -2.32 -2.96
CA THR A 218 11.18 -1.51 -3.68
C THR A 218 11.94 -2.34 -4.72
N GLN A 219 12.41 -3.53 -4.36
CA GLN A 219 13.09 -4.42 -5.29
C GLN A 219 12.20 -4.84 -6.46
N ALA A 220 10.90 -5.06 -6.23
CA ALA A 220 9.94 -5.41 -7.28
C ALA A 220 9.74 -4.25 -8.28
N VAL A 221 9.69 -3.00 -7.81
CA VAL A 221 9.58 -1.83 -8.69
C VAL A 221 10.87 -1.61 -9.48
N LEU A 222 12.03 -1.71 -8.82
CA LEU A 222 13.34 -1.62 -9.49
C LEU A 222 13.46 -2.66 -10.60
N LYS A 223 13.11 -3.91 -10.32
CA LYS A 223 13.12 -5.00 -11.30
C LYS A 223 12.21 -4.71 -12.48
N HIS A 224 10.97 -4.24 -12.24
CA HIS A 224 10.02 -3.90 -13.31
C HIS A 224 10.57 -2.82 -14.25
N VAL A 225 11.24 -1.79 -13.70
CA VAL A 225 11.89 -0.74 -14.50
C VAL A 225 13.06 -1.32 -15.31
N ALA A 226 13.91 -2.14 -14.68
CA ALA A 226 15.10 -2.72 -15.32
C ALA A 226 14.75 -3.71 -16.45
N ASP A 227 13.80 -4.62 -16.23
CA ASP A 227 13.39 -5.64 -17.20
C ASP A 227 12.89 -4.97 -18.49
N GLN A 228 12.10 -3.90 -18.37
CA GLN A 228 11.56 -3.16 -19.52
C GLN A 228 12.61 -2.33 -20.25
N HIS A 229 13.70 -1.95 -19.59
CA HIS A 229 14.85 -1.32 -20.26
C HIS A 229 15.65 -2.32 -21.10
N SER A 230 15.61 -3.60 -20.76
CA SER A 230 16.34 -4.65 -21.50
C SER A 230 15.63 -5.14 -22.77
N GLU A 231 14.32 -4.91 -22.87
CA GLU A 231 13.47 -5.28 -24.02
C GLU A 231 13.43 -4.20 -25.13
N SER A 232 14.13 -3.07 -24.93
CA SER A 232 14.22 -1.93 -25.87
C SER A 232 15.62 -1.78 -26.44
#